data_AF-H6UEH1-F1
#
_entry.id   AF-H6UEH1-F1
#
_cell.length_a   1.000
_cell.length_b   1.000
_cell.length_c   1.000
_cell.angle_alpha   90.00
_cell.angle_beta   90.00
_cell.angle_gamma   90.00
#
_symmetry.space_group_name_H-M   'P 1'
#
loop_
_entity.id
_entity.type
_entity.pdbx_description
1 polymer ?
#
loop_
_entity_poly.entity_id
_entity_poly.type
_entity_poly.pdbx_seq_one_letter_code
_entity_poly.pdbx_strand_id
1 'polypeptide(L)'
;MSYNGSFNHNSSTTLQVKSKFDSEWRRFSIPLAAHVSYDGFRCLVEKLHHLESVQFTLCYNSISGDLLPITNDDNLRKSFESARPVLRLLIQRRGESWEEKYGYGTDSDKRWKGISALMQQKPPKRSYSISNPEDFRQVSAIIDVDIVPEAHRRVRLCKHGQERPLGFYIRDGTSVRVTERGVVKVSGIFISRLVDGGLAESTGLLGVNDEVLEVNGIEVL
;
A
#
# COMPACT_ATOMS: atom_id res chain seq x y z
N MET A 1 22.38 -52.67 -9.56
CA MET A 1 21.90 -52.02 -10.80
C MET A 1 20.43 -51.65 -10.54
N SER A 2 20.17 -50.46 -9.96
CA SER A 2 19.67 -49.24 -10.67
C SER A 2 18.37 -49.53 -11.44
N TYR A 3 17.23 -48.89 -11.15
CA TYR A 3 17.00 -47.45 -11.18
C TYR A 3 15.95 -46.97 -10.15
N ASN A 4 16.29 -45.93 -9.38
CA ASN A 4 15.35 -45.09 -8.64
C ASN A 4 14.83 -43.99 -9.58
N GLY A 5 13.53 -44.04 -9.90
CA GLY A 5 12.83 -42.90 -10.50
C GLY A 5 12.34 -41.97 -9.39
N SER A 6 13.13 -40.98 -9.03
CA SER A 6 12.71 -39.89 -8.14
C SER A 6 11.71 -38.99 -8.89
N PHE A 7 10.42 -39.12 -8.59
CA PHE A 7 9.42 -38.14 -8.98
C PHE A 7 9.66 -36.84 -8.19
N ASN A 8 10.27 -35.87 -8.86
CA ASN A 8 10.43 -34.51 -8.37
C ASN A 8 9.04 -33.84 -8.41
N HIS A 9 8.32 -33.86 -7.29
CA HIS A 9 7.06 -33.12 -7.14
C HIS A 9 7.36 -31.64 -6.90
N ASN A 10 7.73 -30.92 -7.96
CA ASN A 10 7.63 -29.47 -7.97
C ASN A 10 6.14 -29.12 -8.11
N SER A 11 5.40 -29.15 -7.00
CA SER A 11 4.04 -28.64 -6.95
C SER A 11 4.09 -27.13 -7.15
N SER A 12 3.99 -26.69 -8.40
CA SER A 12 3.68 -25.30 -8.70
C SER A 12 2.32 -25.01 -8.08
N THR A 13 2.30 -24.41 -6.89
CA THR A 13 1.08 -23.93 -6.26
C THR A 13 0.42 -22.98 -7.26
N THR A 14 -0.85 -23.22 -7.59
CA THR A 14 -1.61 -22.36 -8.51
C THR A 14 -2.63 -21.56 -7.74
N LEU A 15 -2.74 -20.27 -8.04
CA LEU A 15 -3.79 -19.41 -7.51
C LEU A 15 -5.02 -19.53 -8.39
N GLN A 16 -6.14 -19.95 -7.82
CA GLN A 16 -7.42 -19.90 -8.52
C GLN A 16 -8.01 -18.50 -8.43
N VAL A 17 -8.39 -17.92 -9.57
CA VAL A 17 -9.01 -16.60 -9.67
C VAL A 17 -10.42 -16.74 -10.22
N LYS A 18 -11.39 -16.11 -9.56
CA LYS A 18 -12.75 -15.91 -10.05
C LYS A 18 -12.97 -14.42 -10.25
N SER A 19 -13.02 -14.01 -11.51
CA SER A 19 -13.17 -12.61 -11.92
C SER A 19 -14.59 -12.33 -12.41
N LYS A 20 -15.12 -11.15 -12.06
CA LYS A 20 -16.43 -10.67 -12.48
C LYS A 20 -16.29 -9.32 -13.18
N PHE A 21 -16.90 -9.18 -14.35
CA PHE A 21 -17.07 -7.90 -15.05
C PHE A 21 -18.53 -7.78 -15.49
N ASP A 22 -19.22 -6.70 -15.13
CA ASP A 22 -20.65 -6.52 -15.36
C ASP A 22 -21.48 -7.75 -14.90
N SER A 23 -22.02 -8.52 -15.84
CA SER A 23 -22.75 -9.79 -15.59
C SER A 23 -21.94 -11.04 -15.93
N GLU A 24 -20.73 -10.88 -16.46
CA GLU A 24 -19.84 -11.96 -16.88
C GLU A 24 -18.97 -12.46 -15.72
N TRP A 25 -18.73 -13.78 -15.71
CA TRP A 25 -17.81 -14.43 -14.78
C TRP A 25 -16.80 -15.27 -15.54
N ARG A 26 -15.51 -15.11 -15.22
CA ARG A 26 -14.43 -15.95 -15.73
C ARG A 26 -13.61 -16.55 -14.59
N ARG A 27 -13.19 -17.81 -14.76
CA ARG A 27 -12.30 -18.52 -13.83
C ARG A 27 -11.04 -18.92 -14.57
N PHE A 28 -9.89 -18.64 -13.95
CA PHE A 28 -8.58 -19.00 -14.48
C PHE A 28 -7.61 -19.24 -13.33
N SER A 29 -6.47 -19.83 -13.63
CA SER A 29 -5.44 -20.15 -12.65
C SER A 29 -4.12 -19.50 -13.02
N ILE A 30 -3.38 -19.02 -12.03
CA ILE A 30 -2.07 -18.37 -12.22
C ILE A 30 -1.02 -19.16 -11.45
N PRO A 31 0.14 -19.47 -12.06
CA PRO A 31 1.25 -20.09 -11.32
C PRO A 31 1.80 -19.12 -10.26
N LEU A 32 1.82 -19.53 -8.99
CA LEU A 32 2.32 -18.68 -7.88
C LEU A 32 3.86 -18.48 -7.92
N ALA A 33 4.56 -19.31 -8.70
CA ALA A 33 6.02 -19.27 -8.83
C ALA A 33 6.53 -18.08 -9.67
N ALA A 34 5.65 -17.42 -10.43
CA ALA A 34 6.01 -16.24 -11.21
C ALA A 34 5.78 -14.98 -10.36
N HIS A 35 6.78 -14.11 -10.26
CA HIS A 35 6.55 -12.76 -9.76
C HIS A 35 5.68 -12.01 -10.78
N VAL A 36 4.39 -11.82 -10.46
CA VAL A 36 3.45 -11.11 -11.33
C VAL A 36 3.40 -9.65 -10.92
N SER A 37 3.78 -8.73 -11.82
CA SER A 37 3.58 -7.30 -11.62
C SER A 37 2.10 -6.92 -11.82
N TYR A 38 1.69 -5.81 -11.23
CA TYR A 38 0.37 -5.22 -11.41
C TYR A 38 0.04 -5.02 -12.89
N ASP A 39 0.95 -4.41 -13.65
CA ASP A 39 0.74 -4.15 -15.08
C ASP A 39 0.55 -5.45 -15.88
N GLY A 40 1.35 -6.48 -15.56
CA GLY A 40 1.23 -7.80 -16.19
C GLY A 40 -0.10 -8.47 -15.86
N PHE A 41 -0.52 -8.42 -14.59
CA PHE A 41 -1.81 -8.96 -14.15
C PHE A 41 -2.99 -8.21 -14.79
N ARG A 42 -2.92 -6.88 -14.85
CA ARG A 42 -3.93 -6.03 -15.47
C ARG A 42 -4.09 -6.35 -16.96
N CYS A 43 -2.99 -6.45 -17.69
CA CYS A 43 -2.97 -6.84 -19.10
C CYS A 43 -3.56 -8.25 -19.34
N LEU A 44 -3.26 -9.20 -18.44
CA LEU A 44 -3.85 -10.54 -18.49
C LEU A 44 -5.38 -10.48 -18.34
N VAL A 45 -5.88 -9.74 -17.35
CA VAL A 45 -7.32 -9.59 -17.12
C VAL A 45 -8.00 -8.86 -18.28
N GLU A 46 -7.37 -7.84 -18.83
CA GLU A 46 -7.86 -7.09 -19.99
C GLU A 46 -8.08 -8.00 -21.20
N LYS A 47 -7.09 -8.82 -21.55
CA LYS A 47 -7.20 -9.81 -22.64
C LYS A 47 -8.27 -10.86 -22.34
N LEU A 48 -8.33 -11.34 -21.09
CA LEU A 48 -9.30 -12.34 -20.69
C LEU A 48 -10.73 -11.82 -20.72
N HIS A 49 -11.01 -10.54 -20.47
CA HIS A 49 -12.37 -9.98 -20.51
C HIS A 49 -12.66 -9.14 -21.76
N HIS A 50 -11.71 -9.09 -22.71
CA HIS A 50 -11.82 -8.36 -23.97
C HIS A 50 -12.07 -6.85 -23.75
N LEU A 51 -11.31 -6.25 -22.81
CA LEU A 51 -11.51 -4.88 -22.30
C LEU A 51 -10.62 -3.83 -22.96
N GLU A 52 -10.13 -4.08 -24.17
CA GLU A 52 -9.11 -3.26 -24.87
C GLU A 52 -9.54 -1.80 -25.10
N SER A 53 -10.84 -1.52 -25.08
CA SER A 53 -11.42 -0.18 -25.25
C SER A 53 -12.02 0.41 -23.97
N VAL A 54 -11.91 -0.29 -22.84
CA VAL A 54 -12.60 0.06 -21.59
C VAL A 54 -11.59 0.44 -20.52
N GLN A 55 -11.72 1.63 -19.94
CA GLN A 55 -11.01 1.95 -18.71
C GLN A 55 -11.68 1.26 -17.53
N PHE A 56 -10.92 0.42 -16.82
CA PHE A 56 -11.43 -0.33 -15.67
C PHE A 56 -10.50 -0.27 -14.46
N THR A 57 -11.07 -0.55 -13.30
CA THR A 57 -10.39 -0.73 -12.02
C THR A 57 -10.54 -2.18 -11.57
N LEU A 58 -9.48 -2.72 -10.98
CA LEU A 58 -9.45 -4.06 -10.39
C LEU A 58 -9.67 -3.93 -8.89
N CYS A 59 -10.55 -4.73 -8.31
CA CYS A 59 -10.83 -4.76 -6.89
C CYS A 59 -10.85 -6.20 -6.37
N TYR A 60 -10.46 -6.44 -5.13
CA TYR A 60 -10.52 -7.75 -4.49
C TYR A 60 -11.20 -7.68 -3.13
N ASN A 61 -11.76 -8.81 -2.69
CA ASN A 61 -12.27 -8.92 -1.32
C ASN A 61 -11.11 -9.27 -0.37
N SER A 62 -10.84 -8.38 0.58
CA SER A 62 -9.94 -8.61 1.71
C SER A 62 -10.45 -9.75 2.59
N ILE A 63 -9.55 -10.31 3.42
CA ILE A 63 -9.89 -11.27 4.49
C ILE A 63 -10.94 -10.67 5.44
N SER A 64 -10.93 -9.36 5.66
CA SER A 64 -11.92 -8.63 6.47
C SER A 64 -13.30 -8.52 5.81
N GLY A 65 -13.43 -8.83 4.51
CA GLY A 65 -14.66 -8.68 3.73
C GLY A 65 -14.74 -7.37 2.93
N ASP A 66 -13.81 -6.44 3.15
CA ASP A 66 -13.78 -5.16 2.44
C ASP A 66 -13.41 -5.33 0.96
N LEU A 67 -14.03 -4.54 0.08
CA LEU A 67 -13.67 -4.47 -1.33
C LEU A 67 -12.56 -3.42 -1.49
N LEU A 68 -11.35 -3.87 -1.81
CA LEU A 68 -10.18 -3.00 -1.93
C LEU A 68 -9.68 -2.94 -3.37
N PRO A 69 -9.28 -1.75 -3.87
CA PRO A 69 -8.74 -1.62 -5.20
C PRO A 69 -7.32 -2.22 -5.27
N ILE A 70 -6.98 -2.78 -6.42
CA ILE A 70 -5.64 -3.20 -6.79
C ILE A 70 -5.08 -2.11 -7.71
N THR A 71 -4.14 -1.34 -7.20
CA THR A 71 -3.54 -0.19 -7.90
C THR A 71 -2.02 -0.30 -8.06
N ASN A 72 -1.39 -1.26 -7.38
CA ASN A 72 0.06 -1.47 -7.38
C ASN A 72 0.41 -2.93 -7.03
N ASP A 73 1.71 -3.25 -7.11
CA ASP A 73 2.25 -4.59 -6.83
C ASP A 73 2.00 -5.05 -5.39
N ASP A 74 2.02 -4.14 -4.42
CA ASP A 74 1.80 -4.47 -3.00
C ASP A 74 0.34 -4.87 -2.75
N ASN A 75 -0.61 -4.15 -3.33
CA ASN A 75 -2.03 -4.46 -3.28
C ASN A 75 -2.33 -5.76 -4.03
N LEU A 76 -1.64 -6.01 -5.15
CA LEU A 76 -1.76 -7.27 -5.88
C LEU A 76 -1.29 -8.44 -5.01
N ARG A 77 -0.13 -8.31 -4.35
CA ARG A 77 0.38 -9.32 -3.41
C ARG A 77 -0.61 -9.58 -2.27
N LYS A 78 -1.11 -8.52 -1.63
CA LYS A 78 -2.13 -8.62 -0.57
C LYS A 78 -3.42 -9.29 -1.05
N SER A 79 -3.79 -9.07 -2.31
CA SER A 79 -4.94 -9.75 -2.92
C SER A 79 -4.72 -11.27 -2.98
N PHE A 80 -3.51 -11.72 -3.33
CA PHE A 80 -3.16 -13.14 -3.39
C PHE A 80 -3.14 -13.77 -1.99
N GLU A 81 -2.65 -13.05 -0.98
CA GLU A 81 -2.69 -13.50 0.42
C GLU A 81 -4.12 -13.61 0.97
N SER A 82 -5.02 -12.77 0.47
CA SER A 82 -6.45 -12.79 0.85
C SER A 82 -7.23 -13.92 0.18
N ALA A 83 -6.66 -14.58 -0.83
CA ALA A 83 -7.31 -15.66 -1.54
C ALA A 83 -7.44 -16.91 -0.66
N ARG A 84 -8.68 -17.22 -0.23
CA ARG A 84 -8.99 -18.43 0.56
C ARG A 84 -10.29 -19.08 0.08
N PRO A 85 -10.26 -20.16 -0.73
CA PRO A 85 -9.16 -20.71 -1.53
C PRO A 85 -9.04 -20.06 -2.93
N VAL A 86 -9.93 -19.12 -3.27
CA VAL A 86 -10.03 -18.49 -4.60
C VAL A 86 -9.95 -16.98 -4.42
N LEU A 87 -9.13 -16.32 -5.24
CA LEU A 87 -9.13 -14.87 -5.37
C LEU A 87 -10.43 -14.42 -6.04
N ARG A 88 -11.25 -13.65 -5.34
CA ARG A 88 -12.45 -13.02 -5.90
C ARG A 88 -12.07 -11.64 -6.41
N LEU A 89 -12.07 -11.49 -7.72
CA LEU A 89 -11.73 -10.26 -8.43
C LEU A 89 -13.00 -9.63 -8.99
N LEU A 90 -13.21 -8.35 -8.70
CA LEU A 90 -14.26 -7.52 -9.28
C LEU A 90 -13.60 -6.50 -10.22
N ILE A 91 -14.09 -6.45 -11.45
CA ILE A 91 -13.64 -5.51 -12.48
C ILE A 91 -14.77 -4.50 -12.63
N GLN A 92 -14.45 -3.22 -12.43
CA GLN A 92 -15.43 -2.11 -12.51
C GLN A 92 -15.01 -1.15 -13.61
N ARG A 93 -15.95 -0.66 -14.41
CA ARG A 93 -15.67 0.43 -15.35
C ARG A 93 -15.39 1.71 -14.56
N ARG A 94 -14.40 2.47 -15.02
CA ARG A 94 -14.01 3.73 -14.37
C ARG A 94 -15.17 4.72 -14.45
N GLY A 95 -15.59 5.27 -13.30
CA GLY A 95 -16.71 6.21 -13.16
C GLY A 95 -18.07 5.57 -12.89
N GLU A 96 -18.16 4.24 -12.77
CA GLU A 96 -19.41 3.52 -12.46
C GLU A 96 -19.53 3.12 -10.99
N SER A 97 -18.44 3.15 -10.22
CA SER A 97 -18.53 2.91 -8.79
C SER A 97 -19.26 4.07 -8.08
N TRP A 98 -20.08 3.73 -7.08
CA TRP A 98 -20.78 4.74 -6.27
C TRP A 98 -19.79 5.70 -5.61
N GLU A 99 -18.62 5.19 -5.21
CA GLU A 99 -17.54 5.98 -4.60
C GLU A 99 -16.92 6.98 -5.57
N GLU A 100 -16.70 6.62 -6.84
CA GLU A 100 -16.22 7.57 -7.87
C GLU A 100 -17.29 8.61 -8.25
N LYS A 101 -18.58 8.24 -8.17
CA LYS A 101 -19.68 9.13 -8.57
C LYS A 101 -20.09 10.11 -7.45
N TYR A 102 -19.90 9.75 -6.19
CA TYR A 102 -20.38 10.53 -5.05
C TYR A 102 -19.29 10.88 -4.02
N GLY A 103 -18.05 10.41 -4.20
CA GLY A 103 -16.94 10.61 -3.28
C GLY A 103 -17.10 9.81 -1.98
N TYR A 104 -16.01 9.69 -1.22
CA TYR A 104 -16.04 9.21 0.17
C TYR A 104 -16.54 10.33 1.09
N GLY A 105 -17.84 10.61 1.02
CA GLY A 105 -18.56 11.38 2.03
C GLY A 105 -19.27 10.42 2.98
N THR A 106 -18.91 10.45 4.26
CA THR A 106 -19.73 9.83 5.32
C THR A 106 -20.98 10.68 5.53
N ASP A 107 -21.97 10.55 4.65
CA ASP A 107 -23.31 11.05 4.96
C ASP A 107 -24.38 10.25 4.21
N SER A 108 -25.04 9.38 4.96
CA SER A 108 -26.50 9.34 5.16
C SER A 108 -27.49 9.58 4.01
N ASP A 109 -27.16 9.61 2.74
CA ASP A 109 -28.18 9.79 1.68
C ASP A 109 -28.87 8.48 1.28
N LYS A 110 -29.06 7.59 2.27
CA LYS A 110 -30.19 6.64 2.30
C LYS A 110 -31.50 7.40 2.57
N ARG A 111 -31.83 8.39 1.75
CA ARG A 111 -33.21 8.85 1.59
C ARG A 111 -33.54 8.81 0.11
N TRP A 112 -34.16 7.70 -0.27
CA TRP A 112 -35.29 7.65 -1.19
C TRP A 112 -35.96 9.03 -1.31
N LYS A 113 -35.50 9.84 -2.26
CA LYS A 113 -36.29 10.95 -2.77
C LYS A 113 -37.25 10.28 -3.73
N GLY A 114 -38.49 10.09 -3.26
CA GLY A 114 -39.59 9.65 -4.10
C GLY A 114 -39.78 10.55 -5.32
N ILE A 115 -40.82 10.24 -6.09
CA ILE A 115 -41.36 10.85 -7.31
C ILE A 115 -41.31 12.40 -7.48
N SER A 116 -40.83 13.19 -6.52
CA SER A 116 -40.64 14.65 -6.61
C SER A 116 -39.45 15.11 -7.49
N ALA A 117 -38.71 14.21 -8.14
CA ALA A 117 -37.64 14.56 -9.09
C ALA A 117 -38.13 14.80 -10.54
N LEU A 118 -39.45 14.74 -10.80
CA LEU A 118 -39.99 14.85 -12.16
C LEU A 118 -39.95 16.28 -12.76
N MET A 119 -39.62 17.32 -11.99
CA MET A 119 -39.80 18.71 -12.43
C MET A 119 -38.66 19.68 -12.11
N GLN A 120 -37.40 19.25 -12.08
CA GLN A 120 -36.27 20.21 -12.05
C GLN A 120 -35.15 19.81 -13.00
N GLN A 121 -35.23 20.32 -14.23
CA GLN A 121 -34.07 20.40 -15.12
C GLN A 121 -33.09 21.45 -14.58
N LYS A 122 -32.23 21.03 -13.63
CA LYS A 122 -31.03 21.79 -13.31
C LYS A 122 -29.97 21.47 -14.38
N PRO A 123 -29.27 22.47 -14.93
CA PRO A 123 -28.18 22.25 -15.87
C PRO A 123 -27.12 21.35 -15.22
N PRO A 124 -26.45 20.47 -15.99
CA PRO A 124 -25.46 19.56 -15.44
C PRO A 124 -24.37 20.37 -14.75
N LYS A 125 -24.31 20.29 -13.42
CA LYS A 125 -23.19 20.81 -12.65
C LYS A 125 -21.94 20.14 -13.22
N ARG A 126 -20.91 20.93 -13.56
CA ARG A 126 -19.62 20.41 -14.01
C ARG A 126 -19.12 19.40 -12.97
N SER A 127 -19.27 18.12 -13.29
CA SER A 127 -18.79 17.02 -12.46
C SER A 127 -17.31 16.90 -12.78
N TYR A 128 -16.45 17.54 -11.99
CA TYR A 128 -15.04 17.20 -12.03
C TYR A 128 -14.93 15.72 -11.64
N SER A 129 -14.49 14.88 -12.56
CA SER A 129 -14.25 13.45 -12.30
C SER A 129 -12.96 13.32 -11.48
N ILE A 130 -13.10 13.40 -10.15
CA ILE A 130 -12.00 13.08 -9.23
C ILE A 130 -12.00 11.57 -9.08
N SER A 131 -10.89 10.92 -9.44
CA SER A 131 -10.76 9.47 -9.29
C SER A 131 -10.66 9.09 -7.81
N ASN A 132 -10.89 7.82 -7.51
CA ASN A 132 -10.47 7.28 -6.22
C ASN A 132 -8.95 7.47 -6.05
N PRO A 133 -8.46 7.64 -4.81
CA PRO A 133 -7.03 7.74 -4.63
C PRO A 133 -6.40 6.39 -4.98
N GLU A 134 -5.33 6.46 -5.75
CA GLU A 134 -4.62 5.30 -6.29
C GLU A 134 -3.23 5.23 -5.65
N ASP A 135 -2.64 4.03 -5.65
CA ASP A 135 -1.28 3.79 -5.17
C ASP A 135 -1.03 4.15 -3.70
N PHE A 136 -1.96 3.76 -2.81
CA PHE A 136 -1.80 3.94 -1.38
C PHE A 136 -0.63 3.12 -0.85
N ARG A 137 0.37 3.83 -0.33
CA ARG A 137 1.53 3.22 0.33
C ARG A 137 1.83 3.94 1.64
N GLN A 138 2.22 3.17 2.64
CA GLN A 138 2.67 3.74 3.89
C GLN A 138 4.03 4.40 3.68
N VAL A 139 4.14 5.67 4.06
CA VAL A 139 5.38 6.47 3.94
C VAL A 139 6.18 6.45 5.25
N SER A 140 5.51 6.49 6.40
CA SER A 140 6.15 6.42 7.70
C SER A 140 5.24 5.85 8.80
N ALA A 141 5.83 5.54 9.95
CA ALA A 141 5.12 5.26 11.20
C ALA A 141 5.97 5.60 12.41
N ILE A 142 5.31 5.99 13.50
CA ILE A 142 5.89 5.95 14.85
C ILE A 142 5.54 4.58 15.43
N ILE A 143 6.53 3.89 16.00
CA ILE A 143 6.38 2.55 16.59
C ILE A 143 6.85 2.55 18.04
N ASP A 144 6.42 1.54 18.79
CA ASP A 144 6.84 1.27 20.18
C ASP A 144 6.66 2.46 21.15
N VAL A 145 5.66 3.31 20.90
CA VAL A 145 5.39 4.53 21.68
C VAL A 145 5.28 4.25 23.19
N ASP A 146 4.70 3.12 23.57
CA ASP A 146 4.47 2.76 24.97
C ASP A 146 5.69 2.10 25.64
N ILE A 147 6.72 1.75 24.87
CA ILE A 147 7.89 1.00 25.33
C ILE A 147 9.14 1.89 25.32
N VAL A 148 9.23 2.82 24.38
CA VAL A 148 10.36 3.78 24.34
C VAL A 148 10.16 4.88 25.38
N PRO A 149 11.23 5.37 26.02
CA PRO A 149 11.15 6.54 26.90
C PRO A 149 10.54 7.75 26.19
N GLU A 150 9.87 8.63 26.93
CA GLU A 150 9.17 9.82 26.39
C GLU A 150 10.07 10.74 25.55
N ALA A 151 11.36 10.85 25.90
CA ALA A 151 12.34 11.63 25.16
C ALA A 151 12.82 10.98 23.86
N HIS A 152 12.40 9.73 23.58
CA HIS A 152 12.77 8.98 22.40
C HIS A 152 11.57 8.72 21.51
N ARG A 153 11.84 8.55 20.22
CA ARG A 153 10.83 8.16 19.24
C ARG A 153 11.45 7.13 18.30
N ARG A 154 10.80 5.98 18.17
CA ARG A 154 11.17 5.00 17.15
C ARG A 154 10.38 5.26 15.88
N VAL A 155 11.09 5.54 14.78
CA VAL A 155 10.52 5.94 13.49
C VAL A 155 10.80 4.87 12.45
N ARG A 156 9.78 4.48 11.69
CA ARG A 156 9.91 3.67 10.48
C ARG A 156 9.71 4.56 9.26
N LEU A 157 10.70 4.59 8.37
CA LEU A 157 10.61 5.25 7.06
C LEU A 157 10.49 4.21 5.95
N CYS A 158 9.45 4.34 5.13
CA CYS A 158 9.17 3.43 4.03
C CYS A 158 9.48 4.11 2.70
N LYS A 159 10.65 3.81 2.15
CA LYS A 159 11.07 4.32 0.83
C LYS A 159 10.31 3.60 -0.28
N HIS A 160 9.68 4.36 -1.18
CA HIS A 160 9.09 3.83 -2.41
C HIS A 160 10.00 4.12 -3.60
N GLY A 161 10.37 3.07 -4.34
CA GLY A 161 11.33 3.12 -5.45
C GLY A 161 12.77 2.91 -5.00
N GLN A 162 13.48 1.98 -5.63
CA GLN A 162 14.78 1.46 -5.16
C GLN A 162 15.91 2.51 -5.10
N GLU A 163 15.82 3.63 -5.83
CA GLU A 163 16.93 4.59 -5.94
C GLU A 163 16.83 5.86 -5.08
N ARG A 164 15.67 6.18 -4.47
CA ARG A 164 15.52 7.44 -3.73
C ARG A 164 16.19 7.40 -2.33
N PRO A 165 17.07 8.33 -1.94
CA PRO A 165 17.61 8.34 -0.57
C PRO A 165 16.52 8.62 0.48
N LEU A 166 16.78 8.31 1.75
CA LEU A 166 15.87 8.64 2.87
C LEU A 166 15.76 10.15 3.12
N GLY A 167 16.67 10.96 2.56
CA GLY A 167 16.56 12.42 2.59
C GLY A 167 17.09 13.08 3.86
N PHE A 168 18.08 12.49 4.53
CA PHE A 168 18.79 13.11 5.64
C PHE A 168 20.26 12.68 5.65
N TYR A 169 21.10 13.47 6.32
CA TYR A 169 22.53 13.20 6.50
C TYR A 169 22.83 13.08 7.98
N ILE A 170 23.85 12.29 8.30
CA ILE A 170 24.35 12.11 9.66
C ILE A 170 25.72 12.76 9.82
N ARG A 171 26.09 13.02 11.07
CA ARG A 171 27.43 13.48 11.47
C ARG A 171 27.79 12.88 12.82
N ASP A 172 29.08 12.82 13.10
CA ASP A 172 29.56 12.58 14.44
C ASP A 172 29.30 13.80 15.34
N GLY A 173 29.21 13.54 16.64
CA GLY A 173 29.03 14.55 17.66
C GLY A 173 29.36 14.00 19.04
N THR A 174 29.13 14.82 20.06
CA THR A 174 29.34 14.43 21.46
C THR A 174 28.01 14.48 22.18
N SER A 175 27.59 13.35 22.75
CA SER A 175 26.42 13.26 23.63
C SER A 175 26.89 13.29 25.08
N VAL A 176 26.14 13.99 25.94
CA VAL A 176 26.42 14.09 27.36
C VAL A 176 25.47 13.16 28.09
N ARG A 177 26.02 12.17 28.79
CA ARG A 177 25.23 11.17 29.52
C ARG A 177 25.52 11.24 31.00
N VAL A 178 24.47 11.07 31.79
CA VAL A 178 24.58 10.94 33.25
C VAL A 178 24.74 9.46 33.55
N THR A 179 25.87 9.10 34.16
CA THR A 179 26.14 7.76 34.66
C THR A 179 26.26 7.79 36.18
N GLU A 180 26.27 6.62 36.81
CA GLU A 180 26.51 6.50 38.26
C GLU A 180 27.85 7.11 38.70
N ARG A 181 28.82 7.21 37.78
CA ARG A 181 30.16 7.78 38.03
C ARG A 181 30.25 9.27 37.70
N GLY A 182 29.13 9.90 37.34
CA GLY A 182 29.04 11.31 36.97
C GLY A 182 28.70 11.53 35.50
N VAL A 183 28.91 12.77 35.06
CA VAL A 183 28.59 13.22 33.70
C VAL A 183 29.73 12.85 32.76
N VAL A 184 29.45 12.06 31.73
CA VAL A 184 30.42 11.60 30.73
C VAL A 184 30.06 12.13 29.34
N LYS A 185 31.09 12.46 28.57
CA LYS A 185 30.97 12.81 27.15
C LYS A 185 31.26 11.55 26.33
N VAL A 186 30.28 11.11 25.56
CA VAL A 186 30.39 9.94 24.68
C VAL A 186 30.27 10.38 23.22
N SER A 187 30.85 9.60 22.31
CA SER A 187 30.60 9.79 20.88
C SER A 187 29.12 9.54 20.60
N GLY A 188 28.52 10.28 19.68
CA GLY A 188 27.13 10.09 19.26
C GLY A 188 26.95 10.46 17.79
N ILE A 189 25.94 9.85 17.16
CA ILE A 189 25.58 10.14 15.77
C ILE A 189 24.36 11.04 15.76
N PHE A 190 24.40 12.11 14.98
CA PHE A 190 23.33 13.11 14.93
C PHE A 190 22.90 13.38 13.50
N ILE A 191 21.64 13.74 13.31
CA ILE A 191 21.15 14.25 12.03
C ILE A 191 21.74 15.64 11.79
N SER A 192 22.51 15.79 10.70
CA SER A 192 23.22 17.03 10.36
C SER A 192 22.40 17.96 9.46
N ARG A 193 21.62 17.40 8.54
CA ARG A 193 20.73 18.13 7.64
C ARG A 193 19.62 17.22 7.11
N LEU A 194 18.47 17.81 6.82
CA LEU A 194 17.40 17.22 6.04
C LEU A 194 17.48 17.71 4.59
N VAL A 195 17.01 16.89 3.65
CA VAL A 195 16.89 17.28 2.24
C VAL A 195 15.51 17.86 2.02
N ASP A 196 15.45 19.06 1.45
CA ASP A 196 14.19 19.72 1.06
C ASP A 196 13.38 18.84 0.10
N GLY A 197 12.11 18.60 0.43
CA GLY A 197 11.22 17.68 -0.27
C GLY A 197 11.62 16.20 -0.15
N GLY A 198 12.61 15.87 0.68
CA GLY A 198 13.05 14.52 0.96
C GLY A 198 12.06 13.76 1.82
N LEU A 199 12.20 12.42 1.87
CA LEU A 199 11.31 11.55 2.64
C LEU A 199 11.31 11.92 4.13
N ALA A 200 12.49 12.02 4.75
CA ALA A 200 12.61 12.35 6.16
C ALA A 200 11.95 13.70 6.52
N GLU A 201 12.22 14.75 5.74
CA GLU A 201 11.60 16.07 5.93
C GLU A 201 10.07 16.00 5.78
N SER A 202 9.59 15.37 4.71
CA SER A 202 8.15 15.28 4.39
C SER A 202 7.35 14.58 5.48
N THR A 203 7.98 13.68 6.25
CA THR A 203 7.29 12.99 7.35
C THR A 203 7.16 13.85 8.61
N GLY A 204 8.02 14.86 8.80
CA GLY A 204 8.08 15.67 10.03
C GLY A 204 8.41 14.87 11.30
N LEU A 205 8.89 13.62 11.16
CA LEU A 205 9.17 12.75 12.30
C LEU A 205 10.61 12.83 12.80
N LEU A 206 11.51 13.37 11.99
CA LEU A 206 12.94 13.55 12.25
C LEU A 206 13.33 15.03 12.15
N GLY A 207 14.21 15.47 13.04
CA GLY A 207 14.73 16.83 13.11
C GLY A 207 16.26 16.90 12.99
N VAL A 208 16.77 18.06 12.58
CA VAL A 208 18.21 18.33 12.66
C VAL A 208 18.62 18.41 14.13
N ASN A 209 19.76 17.80 14.47
CA ASN A 209 20.29 17.60 15.83
C ASN A 209 19.62 16.50 16.66
N ASP A 210 18.69 15.73 16.10
CA ASP A 210 18.25 14.49 16.75
C ASP A 210 19.43 13.50 16.82
N GLU A 211 19.60 12.84 17.97
CA GLU A 211 20.59 11.78 18.17
C GLU A 211 20.04 10.44 17.66
N VAL A 212 20.80 9.76 16.81
CA VAL A 212 20.48 8.42 16.30
C VAL A 212 21.05 7.39 17.28
N LEU A 213 20.15 6.69 17.98
CA LEU A 213 20.53 5.71 19.00
C LEU A 213 20.64 4.28 18.45
N GLU A 214 19.73 3.91 17.55
CA GLU A 214 19.59 2.55 17.04
C GLU A 214 19.07 2.57 15.60
N VAL A 215 19.53 1.62 14.77
CA VAL A 215 19.03 1.37 13.43
C VAL A 215 18.69 -0.11 13.28
N ASN A 216 17.41 -0.43 13.05
CA ASN A 216 16.92 -1.79 12.83
C ASN A 216 17.33 -2.80 13.92
N GLY A 217 17.29 -2.41 15.20
CA GLY A 217 17.68 -3.28 16.32
C GLY A 217 19.17 -3.27 16.65
N ILE A 218 19.99 -2.51 15.91
CA ILE A 218 21.44 -2.38 16.15
C ILE A 218 21.72 -1.01 16.75
N GLU A 219 22.21 -0.98 17.99
CA GLU A 219 22.69 0.24 18.62
C GLU A 219 23.89 0.81 17.85
N VAL A 220 23.95 2.14 17.71
CA VAL A 220 24.98 2.83 16.92
C VAL A 220 26.21 3.20 17.78
N LEU A 221 26.20 2.84 19.06
CA LEU A 221 27.15 3.27 20.10
C LEU A 221 28.01 2.12 20.63
#